data_AF-A0A0D8X737-F1
#
_entry.id   AF-A0A0D8X737-F1
#
_cell.length_a   1.000
_cell.length_b   1.000
_cell.length_c   1.000
_cell.angle_alpha   90.00
_cell.angle_beta   90.00
_cell.angle_gamma   90.00
#
_symmetry.space_group_name_H-M   'P 1'
#
loop_
_entity.id
_entity.type
_entity.pdbx_description
1 polymer ?
#
loop_
_entity_poly.entity_id
_entity_poly.type
_entity_poly.pdbx_seq_one_letter_code
_entity_poly.pdbx_strand_id
1 'polypeptide(L)' 'IGNLTHPERGFSGFDFIPNTDDQIIVALNTEEVGKLPTKSYVTVFDIEGHIILDDQQLDGDFKFEGLKDNFDDLKILLIN' A
#
# COMPACT_ATOMS: atom_id res chain seq x y z
N ILE A 1 -10.85 6.64 1.43
CA ILE A 1 -10.44 5.47 2.22
C ILE A 1 -9.49 6.00 3.30
N GLY A 2 -9.82 5.80 4.57
CA GLY A 2 -9.10 6.45 5.68
C GLY A 2 -9.27 7.98 5.74
N ASN A 3 -8.45 8.62 6.61
CA ASN A 3 -8.41 10.07 6.81
C ASN A 3 -7.30 10.71 5.96
N LEU A 4 -7.54 11.91 5.42
CA LEU A 4 -6.53 12.69 4.68
C LEU A 4 -5.52 13.35 5.65
N THR A 5 -4.60 12.56 6.20
CA THR A 5 -3.53 13.04 7.09
C THR A 5 -2.24 13.39 6.34
N HIS A 6 -2.06 12.84 5.13
CA HIS A 6 -0.88 13.01 4.28
C HIS A 6 -1.29 13.45 2.86
N PRO A 7 -1.55 14.74 2.61
CA PRO A 7 -2.00 15.23 1.30
C PRO A 7 -0.96 15.09 0.19
N GLU A 8 0.31 14.92 0.54
CA GLU A 8 1.42 14.67 -0.38
C GLU A 8 1.47 13.23 -0.91
N ARG A 9 0.64 12.32 -0.39
CA ARG A 9 0.57 10.92 -0.80
C ARG A 9 -0.60 10.68 -1.75
N GLY A 10 -0.37 9.88 -2.79
CA GLY A 10 -1.40 9.43 -3.72
C GLY A 10 -1.30 7.94 -4.01
N PHE A 11 -2.46 7.29 -4.19
CA PHE A 11 -2.53 5.89 -4.61
C PHE A 11 -1.93 5.73 -6.02
N SER A 12 -0.96 4.84 -6.15
CA SER A 12 -0.25 4.54 -7.39
C SER A 12 -0.57 3.14 -7.94
N GLY A 13 -1.16 2.27 -7.13
CA GLY A 13 -1.65 0.94 -7.53
C GLY A 13 -2.40 0.23 -6.41
N PHE A 14 -3.22 -0.76 -6.77
CA PHE A 14 -3.92 -1.62 -5.79
C PHE A 14 -4.17 -3.01 -6.37
N ASP A 15 -4.42 -3.99 -5.50
CA ASP A 15 -4.84 -5.34 -5.86
C ASP A 15 -5.66 -5.97 -4.73
N PHE A 16 -6.44 -7.00 -5.04
CA PHE A 16 -7.17 -7.77 -4.04
C PHE A 16 -6.27 -8.80 -3.38
N ILE A 17 -6.41 -9.00 -2.06
CA ILE A 17 -5.69 -10.05 -1.36
C ILE A 17 -6.32 -11.41 -1.71
N PRO A 18 -5.54 -12.39 -2.20
CA PRO A 18 -6.06 -13.72 -2.53
C PRO A 18 -6.73 -14.40 -1.34
N ASN A 19 -7.76 -15.21 -1.61
CA ASN A 19 -8.55 -15.93 -0.60
C ASN A 19 -9.29 -15.01 0.39
N THR A 20 -9.58 -13.76 -0.01
CA THR A 20 -10.42 -12.84 0.76
C THR A 20 -11.75 -12.53 0.08
N ASP A 21 -12.14 -13.33 -0.92
CA ASP A 21 -13.35 -13.12 -1.75
C ASP A 21 -13.44 -11.70 -2.32
N ASP A 22 -12.28 -11.15 -2.72
CA ASP A 22 -12.11 -9.79 -3.21
C ASP A 22 -12.67 -8.73 -2.25
N GLN A 23 -12.68 -9.01 -0.94
CA GLN A 23 -13.17 -8.08 0.09
C GLN A 23 -12.07 -7.22 0.69
N ILE A 24 -10.80 -7.59 0.50
CA ILE A 24 -9.65 -6.92 1.11
C ILE A 24 -8.71 -6.45 0.00
N ILE A 25 -8.33 -5.17 0.07
CA ILE A 25 -7.48 -4.49 -0.91
C ILE A 25 -6.16 -4.14 -0.23
N VAL A 26 -5.06 -4.42 -0.91
CA VAL A 26 -3.76 -3.82 -0.64
C VAL A 26 -3.52 -2.70 -1.65
N ALA A 27 -3.07 -1.54 -1.18
CA ALA A 27 -2.82 -0.39 -2.04
C ALA A 27 -1.44 0.21 -1.76
N LEU A 28 -0.79 0.66 -2.83
CA LEU A 28 0.47 1.40 -2.80
C LEU A 28 0.19 2.90 -2.87
N ASN A 29 0.84 3.65 -2.00
CA ASN A 29 0.86 5.10 -1.97
C ASN A 29 2.28 5.60 -2.26
N THR A 30 2.39 6.67 -3.03
CA THR A 30 3.68 7.33 -3.27
C THR A 30 3.65 8.77 -2.79
N GLU A 31 4.72 9.19 -2.10
CA GLU A 31 4.96 10.57 -1.67
C GLU A 31 6.00 11.20 -2.61
N GLU A 32 5.60 12.23 -3.34
CA GLU A 32 6.49 13.01 -4.21
C GLU A 32 6.61 14.46 -3.70
N VAL A 33 7.72 14.78 -3.04
CA VAL A 33 7.95 16.12 -2.47
C VAL A 33 9.14 16.78 -3.15
N GLY A 34 8.87 17.50 -4.24
CA GLY A 34 9.84 18.36 -4.93
C GLY A 34 11.07 17.60 -5.44
N LYS A 35 12.23 17.80 -4.78
CA LYS A 35 13.50 17.13 -5.12
C LYS A 35 13.91 16.04 -4.12
N LEU A 36 13.05 15.74 -3.14
CA LEU A 36 13.31 14.68 -2.19
C LEU A 36 13.13 13.31 -2.86
N PRO A 37 13.83 12.26 -2.39
CA PRO A 37 13.58 10.91 -2.85
C PRO A 37 12.11 10.52 -2.68
N THR A 38 11.54 9.89 -3.70
CA THR A 38 10.19 9.32 -3.64
C THR A 38 10.12 8.27 -2.54
N LYS A 39 9.08 8.31 -1.72
CA LYS A 39 8.81 7.26 -0.72
C LYS A 39 7.58 6.47 -1.14
N SER A 40 7.63 5.18 -0.89
CA SER A 40 6.51 4.27 -1.13
C SER A 40 5.94 3.80 0.20
N TYR A 41 4.62 3.66 0.24
CA TYR A 41 3.87 3.19 1.40
C TYR A 41 2.89 2.11 0.95
N VAL A 42 2.54 1.22 1.88
CA VAL A 42 1.48 0.23 1.69
C VAL A 42 0.40 0.39 2.75
N THR A 43 -0.86 0.27 2.36
CA THR A 43 -2.02 0.24 3.25
C THR A 43 -2.92 -0.92 2.87
N VAL A 44 -3.67 -1.44 3.85
CA VAL A 44 -4.66 -2.50 3.64
C VAL A 44 -6.00 -2.05 4.19
N PHE A 45 -7.05 -2.23 3.41
CA PHE A 45 -8.41 -1.86 3.77
C PHE A 45 -9.43 -2.78 3.12
N ASP A 46 -10.63 -2.87 3.69
CA ASP A 46 -11.73 -3.61 3.08
C ASP A 46 -12.44 -2.79 1.98
N ILE A 47 -13.34 -3.42 1.22
CA ILE A 47 -14.10 -2.73 0.16
C ILE A 47 -15.03 -1.62 0.67
N GLU A 48 -15.33 -1.59 1.97
CA GLU A 48 -16.10 -0.51 2.62
C GLU A 48 -15.19 0.67 3.01
N GLY A 49 -13.87 0.49 2.89
CA GLY A 49 -12.85 1.47 3.18
C GLY A 49 -12.42 1.54 4.64
N HIS A 50 -12.74 0.51 5.44
CA HIS A 50 -12.21 0.36 6.79
C HIS A 50 -10.73 -0.01 6.70
N ILE A 51 -9.89 0.79 7.35
CA ILE A 51 -8.45 0.56 7.41
C ILE A 51 -8.17 -0.64 8.32
N ILE A 52 -7.48 -1.64 7.78
CA ILE A 52 -6.97 -2.81 8.49
C ILE A 52 -5.50 -2.60 8.86
N LEU A 53 -4.73 -1.98 7.96
CA LEU A 53 -3.35 -1.58 8.16
C LEU A 53 -3.14 -0.13 7.67
N ASP A 54 -2.78 0.76 8.60
CA ASP A 54 -2.35 2.12 8.28
C ASP A 54 -1.08 2.11 7.40
N ASP A 55 -0.82 3.22 6.69
CA ASP A 55 0.35 3.39 5.83
C ASP A 55 1.65 2.91 6.51
N GLN A 56 2.24 1.83 5.98
CA GLN A 56 3.58 1.37 6.34
C GLN A 56 4.56 1.82 5.26
N GLN A 57 5.60 2.56 5.64
CA GLN A 57 6.63 2.95 4.70
C GLN A 57 7.43 1.72 4.26
N LEU A 58 7.64 1.57 2.96
CA LEU A 58 8.48 0.53 2.39
C LEU A 58 9.93 1.01 2.37
N ASP A 59 10.86 0.20 2.88
CA ASP A 59 12.28 0.52 2.89
C ASP A 59 12.92 0.26 1.50
N GLY A 60 13.58 1.28 0.95
CA GLY A 60 14.39 1.22 -0.27
C GLY A 60 13.74 1.85 -1.51
N ASP A 61 14.59 2.34 -2.44
CA ASP A 61 14.22 2.90 -3.76
C ASP A 61 13.65 1.83 -4.73
N PHE A 62 13.08 0.75 -4.20
CA PHE A 62 12.48 -0.29 -5.01
C PHE A 62 11.21 0.28 -5.63
N LYS A 63 11.33 0.55 -6.92
CA LYS A 63 10.21 0.73 -7.82
C LYS A 63 9.46 -0.61 -7.82
N PHE A 64 8.44 -0.72 -6.97
CA PHE A 64 7.55 -1.88 -6.93
C PHE A 64 6.83 -1.94 -8.29
N GLU A 65 7.32 -2.77 -9.21
CA GLU A 65 6.81 -2.82 -10.60
C GLU A 65 5.43 -3.50 -10.72
N GLY A 66 4.87 -3.93 -9.60
CA GLY A 66 3.48 -4.38 -9.51
C GLY A 66 3.22 -5.12 -8.20
N LEU A 67 2.01 -4.97 -7.66
CA LEU A 67 1.56 -5.70 -6.46
C LEU A 67 1.55 -7.22 -6.69
N LYS A 68 1.33 -7.64 -7.93
CA LYS A 68 1.20 -9.04 -8.34
C LYS A 68 2.46 -9.90 -8.11
N ASP A 69 3.66 -9.34 -8.28
CA ASP A 69 4.91 -10.12 -8.13
C ASP A 69 5.44 -10.11 -6.69
N ASN A 70 4.90 -9.23 -5.83
CA ASN A 70 5.40 -8.97 -4.48
C ASN A 70 4.49 -9.53 -3.37
N PHE A 71 3.49 -10.35 -3.69
CA PHE A 71 2.61 -10.97 -2.69
C PHE A 71 3.38 -11.83 -1.67
N ASP A 72 4.53 -12.39 -2.03
CA ASP A 72 5.35 -13.18 -1.10
C ASP A 72 6.07 -12.31 -0.05
N ASP A 73 6.50 -11.09 -0.42
CA ASP A 73 7.09 -10.13 0.53
C ASP A 73 6.00 -9.44 1.38
N LEU A 74 4.81 -9.23 0.81
CA LEU A 74 3.64 -8.71 1.53
C LEU A 74 3.08 -9.70 2.56
N LYS A 75 3.19 -11.02 2.33
CA LYS A 75 2.88 -12.04 3.34
C LYS A 75 3.74 -11.89 4.60
N ILE A 76 4.98 -11.43 4.47
CA ILE A 76 5.89 -11.25 5.63
C ILE A 76 5.42 -10.09 6.52
N LEU A 77 4.81 -9.05 5.94
CA LEU A 77 4.27 -7.92 6.69
C LEU A 77 2.94 -8.23 7.40
N LEU A 78 2.14 -9.16 6.88
CA LEU A 78 0.78 -9.45 7.37
C LEU A 78 0.70 -10.63 8.37
N ILE A 79 1.80 -11.35 8.64
CA ILE A 79 1.85 -12.55 9.50
C ILE A 79 2.60 -12.30 10.84
N ASN A 80 2.97 -11.06 11.19
CA ASN A 80 3.48 -10.74 12.53
C ASN A 80 2.49 -9.92 13.36
#